data_AF-X1VDV7-F1
#
_entry.id   AF-X1VDV7-F1
#
_cell.length_a   1.000
_cell.length_b   1.000
_cell.length_c   1.000
_cell.angle_alpha   90.00
_cell.angle_beta   90.00
_cell.angle_gamma   90.00
#
_symmetry.space_group_name_H-M   'P 1'
#
loop_
_entity.id
_entity.type
_entity.pdbx_description
1 polymer ?
#
loop_
_entity_poly.entity_id
_entity_poly.type
_entity_poly.pdbx_seq_one_letter_code
_entity_poly.pdbx_strand_id
1 'polypeptide(L)'
;MGKNLSISQKFLVRFGVVLLILAVSGFSALVASGTSSADTNMKHQPIVEELIRILQVNPELKGALEESITKAERLDAPTLTEYYQFLDEMVTMIPTDRNLLPKCLEFYYLIDQSPQGELQEDDLFQQWTLKFIRDWGNFLDTTESAEGLETLYTNPIYQIDDYFR
;
A
#
# COMPACT_ATOMS: atom_id res chain seq x y z
N MET A 1 11.57 -29.17 43.93
CA MET A 1 10.89 -29.59 42.69
C MET A 1 9.64 -28.74 42.51
N GLY A 2 9.81 -27.58 41.86
CA GLY A 2 8.76 -26.59 41.64
C GLY A 2 7.81 -27.05 40.55
N LYS A 3 6.51 -27.05 40.85
CA LYS A 3 5.45 -27.37 39.90
C LYS A 3 5.28 -26.19 38.93
N ASN A 4 5.44 -26.46 37.64
CA ASN A 4 5.18 -25.52 36.54
C ASN A 4 3.71 -25.07 36.58
N LEU A 5 3.50 -23.75 36.55
CA LEU A 5 2.18 -23.12 36.45
C LEU A 5 1.91 -22.70 34.99
N SER A 6 0.70 -23.00 34.52
CA SER A 6 0.21 -22.78 33.16
C SER A 6 0.06 -21.29 32.80
N ILE A 7 0.22 -21.00 31.51
CA ILE A 7 0.32 -19.67 30.88
C ILE A 7 -0.92 -18.76 31.14
N SER A 8 -2.06 -19.32 31.54
CA SER A 8 -3.28 -18.55 31.85
C SER A 8 -3.24 -17.74 33.15
N GLN A 9 -2.17 -17.84 33.96
CA GLN A 9 -2.06 -17.15 35.24
C GLN A 9 -1.24 -15.85 35.22
N LYS A 10 -0.74 -15.41 34.05
CA LYS A 10 0.03 -14.14 33.93
C LYS A 10 -0.83 -12.91 33.60
N PHE A 11 -2.12 -13.07 33.34
CA PHE A 11 -2.98 -11.96 32.87
C PHE A 11 -3.79 -11.24 33.96
N LEU A 12 -3.66 -11.63 35.23
CA LEU A 12 -4.57 -11.22 36.30
C LEU A 12 -3.90 -10.44 37.45
N VAL A 13 -2.84 -9.69 37.16
CA VAL A 13 -2.19 -8.80 38.13
C VAL A 13 -1.91 -7.44 37.50
N ARG A 14 -2.97 -6.66 37.24
CA ARG A 14 -3.02 -5.19 37.44
C ARG A 14 -4.49 -4.77 37.60
N PHE A 15 -5.12 -5.27 38.67
CA PHE A 15 -6.40 -4.79 39.19
C PHE A 15 -6.17 -3.76 40.31
N GLY A 16 -7.01 -2.72 40.34
CA GLY A 16 -7.28 -1.86 41.50
C GLY A 16 -6.50 -0.54 41.49
N VAL A 17 -7.08 0.65 41.68
CA VAL A 17 -8.24 1.00 42.51
C VAL A 17 -8.89 2.31 42.00
N VAL A 18 -10.19 2.23 41.74
CA VAL A 18 -11.28 3.23 41.87
C VAL A 18 -10.91 4.63 42.39
N LEU A 19 -11.30 5.69 41.65
CA LEU A 19 -11.99 6.82 42.30
C LEU A 19 -13.04 7.48 41.38
N LEU A 20 -14.22 7.57 41.98
CA LEU A 20 -15.50 8.13 41.57
C LEU A 20 -15.44 9.67 41.47
N ILE A 21 -15.89 10.27 40.35
CA ILE A 21 -16.44 11.63 40.34
C ILE A 21 -17.80 11.61 39.62
N LEU A 22 -18.82 11.97 40.39
CA LEU A 22 -20.18 12.22 39.98
C LEU A 22 -20.32 13.60 39.30
N ALA A 23 -21.29 13.66 38.40
CA ALA A 23 -22.26 14.74 38.19
C ALA A 23 -22.13 15.61 36.93
N VAL A 24 -23.09 15.35 36.03
CA VAL A 24 -23.99 16.33 35.40
C VAL A 24 -23.34 17.37 34.47
N SER A 25 -23.47 17.14 33.17
CA SER A 25 -24.24 18.01 32.26
C SER A 25 -24.08 17.50 30.83
N GLY A 26 -25.16 17.55 30.05
CA GLY A 26 -25.20 17.03 28.69
C GLY A 26 -24.08 17.62 27.82
N PHE A 27 -23.27 16.73 27.27
CA PHE A 27 -22.38 17.06 26.17
C PHE A 27 -22.80 16.16 25.01
N SER A 28 -23.39 16.78 24.00
CA SER A 28 -23.80 16.13 22.76
C SER A 28 -22.67 15.25 22.26
N ALA A 29 -23.01 13.99 21.94
CA ALA A 29 -22.15 13.15 21.13
C ALA A 29 -22.02 13.79 19.75
N LEU A 30 -21.04 14.67 19.60
CA LEU A 30 -20.51 15.03 18.30
C LEU A 30 -19.69 13.81 17.85
N VAL A 31 -20.38 12.86 17.21
CA VAL A 31 -19.71 11.95 16.29
C VAL A 31 -19.18 12.84 15.19
N ALA A 32 -17.92 13.27 15.33
CA ALA A 32 -17.17 13.75 14.20
C ALA A 32 -16.95 12.54 13.31
N SER A 33 -17.90 12.32 12.39
CA SER A 33 -17.62 11.64 11.14
C SER A 33 -16.55 12.48 10.45
N GLY A 34 -15.30 12.26 10.81
CA GLY A 34 -14.14 12.66 10.05
C GLY A 34 -14.17 11.87 8.75
N THR A 35 -15.08 12.24 7.86
CA THR A 35 -14.87 12.05 6.44
C THR A 35 -13.63 12.87 6.15
N SER A 36 -12.48 12.18 6.13
CA SER A 36 -11.31 12.65 5.42
C SER A 36 -11.80 12.96 4.02
N SER A 37 -12.10 14.23 3.78
CA SER A 37 -12.25 14.76 2.43
C SER A 37 -10.83 14.77 1.90
N ALA A 38 -10.38 13.60 1.45
CA ALA A 38 -9.24 13.49 0.57
C ALA A 38 -9.48 14.50 -0.56
N ASP A 39 -8.46 15.32 -0.79
CA ASP A 39 -8.45 16.45 -1.70
C ASP A 39 -8.96 15.99 -3.08
N THR A 40 -10.20 16.31 -3.42
CA THR A 40 -10.89 15.85 -4.64
C THR A 40 -10.37 16.54 -5.91
N ASN A 41 -9.20 17.17 -5.83
CA ASN A 41 -8.61 17.96 -6.90
C ASN A 41 -7.17 17.53 -7.24
N MET A 42 -6.69 16.40 -6.72
CA MET A 42 -5.45 15.80 -7.22
C MET A 42 -5.76 15.06 -8.53
N LYS A 43 -5.14 15.49 -9.63
CA LYS A 43 -5.30 14.82 -10.92
C LYS A 43 -4.37 13.61 -10.97
N HIS A 44 -4.94 12.41 -10.98
CA HIS A 44 -4.17 11.18 -11.09
C HIS A 44 -3.70 10.92 -12.53
N GLN A 45 -2.71 10.04 -12.67
CA GLN A 45 -2.30 9.49 -13.95
C GLN A 45 -3.48 8.74 -14.60
N PRO A 46 -3.60 8.73 -15.94
CA PRO A 46 -4.75 8.10 -16.62
C PRO A 46 -5.02 6.65 -16.22
N ILE A 47 -3.96 5.88 -15.93
CA ILE A 47 -4.06 4.48 -15.49
C ILE A 47 -4.55 4.35 -14.05
N VAL A 48 -4.24 5.31 -13.18
CA VAL A 48 -4.74 5.34 -11.79
C VAL A 48 -6.20 5.77 -11.77
N GLU A 49 -6.58 6.74 -12.61
CA GLU A 49 -7.99 7.11 -12.84
C GLU A 49 -8.83 5.91 -13.34
N GLU A 50 -8.23 5.02 -14.12
CA GLU A 50 -8.89 3.78 -14.55
C GLU A 50 -9.11 2.80 -13.40
N LEU A 51 -8.13 2.62 -12.52
CA LEU A 51 -8.32 1.84 -11.29
C LEU A 51 -9.47 2.42 -10.46
N ILE A 52 -9.47 3.73 -10.23
CA ILE A 52 -10.52 4.41 -9.45
C ILE A 52 -11.90 4.10 -10.04
N ARG A 53 -12.05 4.16 -11.37
CA ARG A 53 -13.33 3.81 -12.03
C ARG A 53 -13.69 2.33 -11.86
N ILE A 54 -12.74 1.40 -11.99
CA ILE A 54 -12.96 -0.03 -11.75
C ILE A 54 -13.50 -0.26 -10.33
N LEU A 55 -12.88 0.36 -9.33
CA LEU A 55 -13.24 0.21 -7.92
C LEU A 55 -14.56 0.91 -7.56
N GLN A 56 -14.97 1.94 -8.30
CA GLN A 56 -16.28 2.58 -8.14
C GLN A 56 -17.44 1.65 -8.57
N VAL A 57 -17.22 0.84 -9.61
CA VAL A 57 -18.25 -0.07 -10.14
C VAL A 57 -18.18 -1.47 -9.55
N ASN A 58 -17.05 -1.84 -8.93
CA ASN A 58 -16.84 -3.13 -8.27
C ASN A 58 -16.47 -2.93 -6.78
N PRO A 59 -17.46 -2.80 -5.88
CA PRO A 59 -17.22 -2.55 -4.46
C PRO A 59 -16.59 -3.74 -3.73
N GLU A 60 -16.77 -4.97 -4.22
CA GLU A 60 -16.11 -6.15 -3.65
C GLU A 60 -14.60 -6.10 -3.91
N LEU A 61 -14.20 -5.81 -5.15
CA LEU A 61 -12.79 -5.61 -5.51
C LEU A 61 -12.16 -4.43 -4.76
N LYS A 62 -12.93 -3.35 -4.54
CA LYS A 62 -12.50 -2.25 -3.69
C LYS A 62 -12.23 -2.71 -2.26
N GLY A 63 -13.13 -3.48 -1.66
CA GLY A 63 -12.95 -4.05 -0.33
C GLY A 63 -11.72 -4.94 -0.25
N ALA A 64 -11.50 -5.81 -1.23
CA ALA A 64 -10.32 -6.66 -1.31
C ALA A 64 -9.02 -5.84 -1.35
N LEU A 65 -8.98 -4.76 -2.15
CA LEU A 65 -7.82 -3.88 -2.23
C LEU A 65 -7.56 -3.11 -0.92
N GLU A 66 -8.62 -2.58 -0.29
CA GLU A 66 -8.52 -1.89 1.01
C GLU A 66 -8.04 -2.83 2.12
N GLU A 67 -8.51 -4.08 2.14
CA GLU A 67 -8.02 -5.10 3.07
C GLU A 67 -6.55 -5.48 2.77
N SER A 68 -6.19 -5.58 1.50
CA SER A 68 -4.81 -5.82 1.06
C SER A 68 -3.84 -4.73 1.56
N ILE A 69 -4.23 -3.46 1.38
CA ILE A 69 -3.47 -2.30 1.88
C ILE A 69 -3.30 -2.38 3.40
N THR A 70 -4.39 -2.69 4.10
CA THR A 70 -4.39 -2.82 5.57
C THR A 70 -3.43 -3.92 6.03
N LYS A 71 -3.47 -5.09 5.39
CA LYS A 71 -2.61 -6.25 5.70
C LYS A 71 -1.14 -6.02 5.34
N ALA A 72 -0.87 -5.25 4.29
CA ALA A 72 0.50 -4.93 3.88
C ALA A 72 1.22 -4.03 4.91
N GLU A 73 0.48 -3.37 5.82
CA GLU A 73 1.00 -2.51 6.88
C GLU A 73 2.03 -1.48 6.38
N ARG A 74 1.81 -0.98 5.16
CA ARG A 74 2.71 -0.04 4.49
C ARG A 74 2.60 1.35 5.10
N LEU A 75 3.72 1.85 5.63
CA LEU A 75 3.78 3.19 6.21
C LEU A 75 3.72 4.31 5.16
N ASP A 76 4.13 4.02 3.92
CA ASP A 76 4.15 4.96 2.81
C ASP A 76 2.81 5.08 2.07
N ALA A 77 1.96 4.05 2.17
CA ALA A 77 0.65 4.01 1.53
C ALA A 77 -0.38 3.27 2.42
N PRO A 78 -0.75 3.81 3.60
CA PRO A 78 -1.60 3.12 4.59
C PRO A 78 -3.09 3.10 4.22
N THR A 79 -3.45 3.65 3.08
CA THR A 79 -4.79 4.13 2.73
C THR A 79 -4.95 4.01 1.23
N LEU A 80 -6.19 3.83 0.77
CA LEU A 80 -6.46 3.74 -0.66
C LEU A 80 -6.07 5.01 -1.43
N THR A 81 -6.28 6.19 -0.82
CA THR A 81 -5.86 7.47 -1.41
C THR A 81 -4.34 7.57 -1.52
N GLU A 82 -3.62 7.24 -0.46
CA GLU A 82 -2.14 7.27 -0.49
C GLU A 82 -1.56 6.16 -1.40
N TYR A 83 -2.27 5.04 -1.57
CA TYR A 83 -1.90 4.04 -2.57
C TYR A 83 -2.04 4.56 -4.00
N TYR A 84 -3.07 5.37 -4.31
CA TYR A 84 -3.16 6.03 -5.61
C TYR A 84 -1.99 6.99 -5.86
N GLN A 85 -1.53 7.72 -4.83
CA GLN A 85 -0.36 8.57 -4.93
C GLN A 85 0.92 7.75 -5.21
N PHE A 86 1.08 6.63 -4.52
CA PHE A 86 2.17 5.68 -4.79
C PHE A 86 2.16 5.21 -6.26
N LEU A 87 0.98 4.87 -6.80
CA LEU A 87 0.85 4.45 -8.20
C LEU A 87 1.17 5.58 -9.18
N ASP A 88 0.72 6.81 -8.90
CA ASP A 88 1.04 7.99 -9.71
C ASP A 88 2.55 8.22 -9.79
N GLU A 89 3.22 8.15 -8.65
CA GLU A 89 4.68 8.30 -8.54
C GLU A 89 5.39 7.19 -9.31
N MET A 90 4.91 5.94 -9.20
CA MET A 90 5.56 4.78 -9.80
C MET A 90 5.57 4.84 -11.33
N VAL A 91 4.49 5.27 -11.97
CA VAL A 91 4.37 5.29 -13.45
C VAL A 91 5.37 6.25 -14.12
N THR A 92 5.86 7.26 -13.39
CA THR A 92 6.84 8.24 -13.88
C THR A 92 8.13 8.24 -13.06
N MET A 93 8.37 7.20 -12.27
CA MET A 93 9.55 7.11 -11.41
C MET A 93 10.82 6.86 -12.23
N ILE A 94 11.81 7.74 -12.10
CA ILE A 94 13.14 7.50 -12.64
C ILE A 94 13.81 6.37 -11.84
N PRO A 95 14.14 5.24 -12.47
CA PRO A 95 14.72 4.09 -11.79
C PRO A 95 16.17 4.36 -11.37
N THR A 96 16.49 3.97 -10.14
CA THR A 96 17.84 3.95 -9.58
C THR A 96 18.08 2.63 -8.87
N ASP A 97 19.34 2.33 -8.55
CA ASP A 97 19.69 1.15 -7.76
C ASP A 97 18.98 1.06 -6.40
N ARG A 98 18.59 2.22 -5.84
CA ARG A 98 17.96 2.34 -4.54
C ARG A 98 16.45 2.19 -4.54
N ASN A 99 15.76 2.61 -5.62
CA ASN A 99 14.29 2.68 -5.64
C ASN A 99 13.64 1.57 -6.46
N LEU A 100 14.31 1.06 -7.50
CA LEU A 100 13.68 0.17 -8.48
C LEU A 100 13.15 -1.11 -7.84
N LEU A 101 14.04 -1.84 -7.17
CA LEU A 101 13.67 -3.11 -6.54
C LEU A 101 12.68 -2.93 -5.39
N PRO A 102 12.89 -2.03 -4.41
CA PRO A 102 11.91 -1.81 -3.34
C PRO A 102 10.52 -1.44 -3.85
N LYS A 103 10.42 -0.54 -4.84
CA LYS A 103 9.12 -0.10 -5.38
C LYS A 103 8.40 -1.20 -6.15
N CYS A 104 9.12 -2.00 -6.93
CA CYS A 104 8.56 -3.21 -7.54
C CYS A 104 8.00 -4.17 -6.50
N LEU A 105 8.78 -4.45 -5.45
CA LEU A 105 8.37 -5.38 -4.40
C LEU A 105 7.15 -4.85 -3.64
N GLU A 106 7.11 -3.57 -3.30
CA GLU A 106 5.98 -2.92 -2.65
C GLU A 106 4.68 -3.01 -3.48
N PHE A 107 4.78 -2.91 -4.81
CA PHE A 107 3.65 -3.07 -5.72
C PHE A 107 3.10 -4.50 -5.71
N TYR A 108 3.94 -5.51 -5.95
CA TYR A 108 3.48 -6.91 -6.00
C TYR A 108 3.12 -7.48 -4.64
N TYR A 109 3.88 -7.13 -3.60
CA TYR A 109 3.61 -7.58 -2.22
C TYR A 109 2.20 -7.20 -1.77
N LEU A 110 1.75 -6.00 -2.13
CA LEU A 110 0.40 -5.54 -1.82
C LEU A 110 -0.66 -6.40 -2.52
N ILE A 111 -0.46 -6.80 -3.77
CA ILE A 111 -1.40 -7.69 -4.49
C ILE A 111 -1.50 -9.05 -3.77
N ASP A 112 -0.36 -9.57 -3.33
CA ASP A 112 -0.25 -10.84 -2.61
C ASP A 112 -0.89 -10.83 -1.22
N GLN A 113 -1.15 -9.65 -0.63
CA GLN A 113 -1.84 -9.54 0.66
C GLN A 113 -3.36 -9.69 0.55
N SER A 114 -3.90 -9.84 -0.65
CA SER A 114 -5.34 -9.91 -0.83
C SER A 114 -5.90 -11.17 -0.17
N PRO A 115 -7.03 -11.05 0.55
CA PRO A 115 -7.66 -12.21 1.16
C PRO A 115 -7.96 -13.24 0.08
N GLN A 116 -7.58 -14.50 0.31
CA GLN A 116 -7.92 -15.61 -0.59
C GLN A 116 -7.44 -15.44 -2.05
N GLY A 117 -6.55 -14.48 -2.36
CA GLY A 117 -6.09 -14.21 -3.72
C GLY A 117 -7.07 -13.43 -4.59
N GLU A 118 -8.07 -12.75 -4.00
CA GLU A 118 -9.13 -12.04 -4.73
C GLU A 118 -8.59 -11.08 -5.81
N LEU A 119 -7.50 -10.34 -5.55
CA LEU A 119 -6.90 -9.45 -6.55
C LEU A 119 -6.20 -10.22 -7.69
N GLN A 120 -5.66 -11.39 -7.40
CA GLN A 120 -4.97 -12.23 -8.39
C GLN A 120 -5.98 -12.95 -9.31
N GLU A 121 -7.16 -13.27 -8.79
CA GLU A 121 -8.21 -13.99 -9.51
C GLU A 121 -9.17 -13.06 -10.27
N ASP A 122 -9.24 -11.77 -9.93
CA ASP A 122 -10.12 -10.82 -10.62
C ASP A 122 -9.57 -10.40 -12.00
N ASP A 123 -10.30 -10.78 -13.06
CA ASP A 123 -9.92 -10.52 -14.46
C ASP A 123 -9.74 -9.02 -14.78
N LEU A 124 -10.54 -8.14 -14.18
CA LEU A 124 -10.47 -6.70 -14.44
C LEU A 124 -9.23 -6.10 -13.80
N PHE A 125 -8.93 -6.50 -12.56
CA PHE A 125 -7.74 -6.08 -11.85
C PHE A 125 -6.46 -6.60 -12.51
N GLN A 126 -6.46 -7.84 -13.00
CA GLN A 126 -5.32 -8.39 -13.74
C GLN A 126 -5.09 -7.66 -15.07
N GLN A 127 -6.16 -7.37 -15.82
CA GLN A 127 -6.06 -6.56 -17.04
C GLN A 127 -5.54 -5.15 -16.75
N TRP A 128 -6.02 -4.53 -15.68
CA TRP A 128 -5.52 -3.24 -15.22
C TRP A 128 -4.04 -3.30 -14.83
N THR A 129 -3.62 -4.32 -14.08
CA THR A 129 -2.23 -4.53 -13.66
C THR A 129 -1.29 -4.67 -14.87
N LEU A 130 -1.68 -5.44 -15.89
CA LEU A 130 -0.92 -5.57 -17.13
C LEU A 130 -0.79 -4.23 -17.87
N LYS A 131 -1.85 -3.42 -17.87
CA LYS A 131 -1.82 -2.09 -18.50
C LYS A 131 -0.94 -1.12 -17.70
N PHE A 132 -1.00 -1.16 -16.37
CA PHE A 132 -0.13 -0.41 -15.48
C PHE A 132 1.35 -0.69 -15.73
N ILE A 133 1.74 -1.97 -15.79
CA ILE A 133 3.11 -2.37 -16.08
C ILE A 133 3.55 -1.91 -17.48
N ARG A 134 2.64 -1.96 -18.47
CA ARG A 134 2.93 -1.46 -19.82
C ARG A 134 3.13 0.05 -19.86
N ASP A 135 2.29 0.82 -19.15
CA ASP A 135 2.42 2.27 -19.10
C ASP A 135 3.70 2.69 -18.39
N TRP A 136 4.08 1.99 -17.32
CA TRP A 136 5.39 2.18 -16.70
C TRP A 136 6.54 1.81 -17.66
N GLY A 137 6.45 0.68 -18.37
CA GLY A 137 7.42 0.29 -19.39
C GLY A 137 7.57 1.33 -20.51
N ASN A 138 6.47 1.93 -20.98
CA ASN A 138 6.50 3.00 -21.98
C ASN A 138 7.26 4.24 -21.46
N PHE A 139 7.13 4.57 -20.17
CA PHE A 139 7.95 5.62 -19.56
C PHE A 139 9.42 5.23 -19.51
N LEU A 140 9.73 3.98 -19.16
CA LEU A 140 11.11 3.47 -19.11
C LEU A 140 11.81 3.49 -20.49
N ASP A 141 11.07 3.45 -21.59
CA ASP A 141 11.59 3.59 -22.96
C ASP A 141 11.94 5.04 -23.36
N THR A 142 11.71 6.03 -22.50
CA THR A 142 12.02 7.44 -22.78
C THR A 142 13.48 7.81 -22.47
N THR A 143 13.94 8.99 -22.93
CA THR A 143 15.24 9.52 -22.50
C THR A 143 15.21 10.05 -21.07
N GLU A 144 14.04 10.47 -20.58
CA GLU A 144 13.87 10.99 -19.22
C GLU A 144 14.13 9.92 -18.16
N SER A 145 13.60 8.71 -18.36
CA SER A 145 13.83 7.57 -17.45
C SER A 145 15.31 7.17 -17.35
N ALA A 146 16.14 7.53 -18.35
CA ALA A 146 17.54 7.15 -18.41
C ALA A 146 18.44 7.90 -17.40
N GLU A 147 17.95 8.96 -16.77
CA GLU A 147 18.74 9.81 -15.85
C GLU A 147 19.38 8.99 -14.71
N GLY A 148 18.70 7.96 -14.21
CA GLY A 148 19.19 7.12 -13.11
C GLY A 148 20.04 5.91 -13.52
N LEU A 149 20.24 5.65 -14.81
CA LEU A 149 20.90 4.42 -15.30
C LEU A 149 22.31 4.24 -14.75
N GLU A 150 23.08 5.31 -14.60
CA GLU A 150 24.46 5.22 -14.08
C GLU A 150 24.52 4.54 -12.71
N THR A 151 23.50 4.75 -11.87
CA THR A 151 23.41 4.11 -10.54
C THR A 151 23.26 2.59 -10.64
N LEU A 152 22.59 2.09 -11.69
CA LEU A 152 22.40 0.67 -11.95
C LEU A 152 23.67 0.06 -12.56
N TYR A 153 24.32 0.75 -13.50
CA TYR A 153 25.57 0.33 -14.13
C TYR A 153 26.72 0.20 -13.14
N THR A 154 26.85 1.16 -12.22
CA THR A 154 27.98 1.22 -11.29
C THR A 154 27.79 0.38 -10.03
N ASN A 155 26.57 -0.08 -9.75
CA ASN A 155 26.31 -0.91 -8.59
C ASN A 155 26.70 -2.38 -8.90
N PRO A 156 27.72 -2.93 -8.20
CA PRO A 156 28.27 -4.25 -8.51
C PRO A 156 27.30 -5.40 -8.25
N ILE A 157 26.21 -5.19 -7.51
CA ILE A 157 25.18 -6.22 -7.26
C ILE A 157 24.54 -6.66 -8.58
N TYR A 158 24.35 -5.74 -9.52
CA TYR A 158 23.70 -6.04 -10.80
C TYR A 158 24.62 -6.74 -11.81
N GLN A 159 25.94 -6.77 -11.58
CA GLN A 159 26.92 -7.47 -12.43
C GLN A 159 26.70 -7.18 -13.93
N ILE A 160 26.48 -5.91 -14.28
CA ILE A 160 26.02 -5.52 -15.62
C ILE A 160 26.98 -5.97 -16.73
N ASP A 161 28.27 -6.04 -16.44
CA ASP A 161 29.29 -6.55 -17.37
C ASP A 161 29.04 -8.00 -17.83
N ASP A 162 28.30 -8.82 -17.08
CA ASP A 162 27.96 -10.19 -17.48
C ASP A 162 26.92 -10.25 -18.62
N TYR A 163 26.16 -9.16 -18.80
CA TYR A 163 25.03 -9.07 -19.74
C TYR A 163 25.40 -8.43 -21.08
N PHE A 164 26.47 -7.64 -21.12
CA PHE A 164 26.99 -7.02 -22.34
C PHE A 164 28.23 -7.80 -22.82
N ARG A 165 28.07 -8.58 -23.90
CA ARG A 165 29.17 -9.29 -24.58
C ARG A 165 29.48 -8.66 -25.93
#